data_AF-A0A9E6FB21-F1
#
_entry.id   AF-A0A9E6FB21-F1
#
_cell.length_a   1.000
_cell.length_b   1.000
_cell.length_c   1.000
_cell.angle_alpha   90.00
_cell.angle_beta   90.00
_cell.angle_gamma   90.00
#
_symmetry.space_group_name_H-M   'P 1'
#
loop_
_entity.id
_entity.type
_entity.pdbx_description
1 polymer ?
#
loop_
_entity_poly.entity_id
_entity_poly.type
_entity_poly.pdbx_seq_one_letter_code
_entity_poly.pdbx_strand_id
1 'polypeptide(L)'
;MNIDFSQLKMTFSQKPLLIGGKAMEYYDLRKAGDDSDFIVTKSDFESLVRLYPKNLKDLWGDLGVAVHGFEIWKTIDYFDYAFLSQNAIEESNYRVISLEKLLLQRAMAMNKPKYHLDLELVVKRITDDQYSNFDKMQAENESLMSELSEVQYIEKVGPEDSITS
;
A
#
# COMPACT_ATOMS: atom_id res chain seq x y z
N MET A 1 -7.45 11.35 7.86
CA MET A 1 -6.43 12.40 7.54
C MET A 1 -7.00 13.31 6.45
N ASN A 2 -6.83 14.63 6.53
CA ASN A 2 -7.27 15.56 5.48
C ASN A 2 -6.06 16.09 4.70
N ILE A 3 -6.13 16.07 3.36
CA ILE A 3 -5.05 16.53 2.48
C ILE A 3 -5.64 17.62 1.58
N ASP A 4 -5.05 18.81 1.56
CA ASP A 4 -5.56 19.91 0.74
C ASP A 4 -4.79 20.05 -0.58
N PHE A 5 -5.47 19.81 -1.70
CA PHE A 5 -4.91 19.97 -3.05
C PHE A 5 -5.13 21.35 -3.66
N SER A 6 -5.74 22.31 -2.94
CA SER A 6 -6.09 23.63 -3.46
C SER A 6 -4.89 24.39 -4.05
N GLN A 7 -3.68 24.15 -3.50
CA GLN A 7 -2.44 24.76 -3.97
C GLN A 7 -2.00 24.31 -5.37
N LEU A 8 -2.45 23.14 -5.84
CA LEU A 8 -2.11 22.59 -7.15
C LEU A 8 -2.83 23.30 -8.31
N LYS A 9 -3.84 24.13 -8.02
CA LYS A 9 -4.61 24.91 -9.00
C LYS A 9 -5.15 24.07 -10.17
N MET A 10 -5.46 22.80 -9.91
CA MET A 10 -6.09 21.89 -10.88
C MET A 10 -7.07 20.95 -10.19
N THR A 11 -7.95 20.35 -10.98
CA THR A 11 -8.82 19.26 -10.55
C THR A 11 -8.33 17.98 -11.22
N PHE A 12 -8.15 16.93 -10.42
CA PHE A 12 -7.77 15.63 -10.96
C PHE A 12 -8.96 14.95 -11.64
N SER A 13 -8.71 14.31 -12.78
CA SER A 13 -9.71 13.51 -13.49
C SER A 13 -10.12 12.25 -12.70
N GLN A 14 -9.20 11.71 -11.91
CA GLN A 14 -9.44 10.67 -10.92
C GLN A 14 -8.80 11.06 -9.60
N LYS A 15 -9.38 10.65 -8.46
CA LYS A 15 -8.80 10.93 -7.15
C LYS A 15 -7.34 10.44 -7.09
N PRO A 16 -6.38 11.29 -6.72
CA PRO A 16 -4.98 10.89 -6.61
C PRO A 16 -4.84 9.76 -5.58
N LEU A 17 -3.94 8.80 -5.84
CA LEU A 17 -3.72 7.64 -5.00
C LEU A 17 -2.57 7.93 -4.03
N LEU A 18 -2.87 8.05 -2.74
CA LEU A 18 -1.90 8.17 -1.67
C LEU A 18 -1.08 6.88 -1.55
N ILE A 19 0.24 7.01 -1.59
CA ILE A 19 1.21 5.92 -1.45
C ILE A 19 2.27 6.28 -0.39
N GLY A 20 3.29 5.44 -0.25
CA GLY A 20 4.49 5.78 0.50
C GLY A 20 4.25 5.97 2.00
N GLY A 21 4.97 6.91 2.60
CA GLY A 21 4.99 7.09 4.06
C GLY A 21 3.64 7.49 4.65
N LYS A 22 2.86 8.33 3.96
CA LYS A 22 1.55 8.78 4.41
C LYS A 22 0.48 7.70 4.32
N ALA A 23 0.59 6.77 3.37
CA ALA A 23 -0.23 5.56 3.38
C ALA A 23 0.06 4.68 4.60
N MET A 24 1.34 4.53 4.99
CA MET A 24 1.69 3.80 6.22
C MET A 24 1.07 4.44 7.47
N GLU A 25 1.06 5.78 7.54
CA GLU A 25 0.42 6.53 8.62
C GLU A 25 -1.09 6.36 8.63
N TYR A 26 -1.73 6.34 7.47
CA TYR A 26 -3.17 6.08 7.35
C TYR A 26 -3.59 4.73 7.96
N TYR A 27 -2.75 3.69 7.79
CA TYR A 27 -2.98 2.36 8.36
C TYR A 27 -2.51 2.22 9.82
N ASP A 28 -2.19 3.33 10.50
CA ASP A 28 -1.66 3.36 11.87
C ASP A 28 -0.36 2.54 12.07
N LEU A 29 0.42 2.34 11.01
CA LEU A 29 1.64 1.52 11.07
C LEU A 29 2.82 2.28 11.64
N ARG A 30 2.98 3.55 11.23
CA ARG A 30 3.94 4.51 11.78
C ARG A 30 3.66 5.92 11.27
N LYS A 31 4.19 6.93 11.95
CA LYS A 31 4.14 8.32 11.47
C LYS A 31 4.89 8.48 10.14
N ALA A 32 4.35 9.31 9.26
CA ALA A 32 5.01 9.70 8.02
C ALA A 32 6.00 10.85 8.25
N GLY A 33 6.84 11.10 7.24
CA GLY A 33 7.59 12.34 7.14
C GLY A 33 6.71 13.50 6.67
N ASP A 34 7.36 14.61 6.30
CA ASP A 34 6.69 15.85 5.90
C ASP A 34 6.07 15.78 4.51
N ASP A 35 6.69 15.02 3.59
CA ASP A 35 6.22 14.89 2.22
C ASP A 35 5.06 13.89 2.08
N SER A 36 4.20 14.14 1.10
CA SER A 36 3.09 13.24 0.73
C SER A 36 3.23 12.75 -0.70
N ASP A 37 3.34 11.43 -0.84
CA ASP A 37 3.52 10.76 -2.13
C ASP A 37 2.17 10.36 -2.73
N PHE A 38 1.98 10.68 -4.01
CA PHE A 38 0.79 10.31 -4.76
C PHE A 38 1.14 9.66 -6.09
N ILE A 39 0.25 8.80 -6.57
CA ILE A 39 0.19 8.39 -7.98
C ILE A 39 -1.06 8.95 -8.64
N VAL A 40 -0.92 9.37 -9.89
CA VAL A 40 -2.02 9.94 -10.69
C VAL A 40 -2.07 9.31 -12.07
N THR A 41 -3.19 9.51 -12.76
CA THR A 41 -3.32 9.09 -14.16
C THR A 41 -2.31 9.82 -15.04
N LYS A 42 -1.98 9.22 -16.20
CA LYS A 42 -1.10 9.87 -17.19
C LYS A 42 -1.62 11.25 -17.61
N SER A 43 -2.93 11.39 -17.84
CA SER A 43 -3.55 12.66 -18.24
C SER A 43 -3.43 13.75 -17.16
N ASP A 44 -3.56 13.38 -15.89
CA ASP A 44 -3.38 14.29 -14.77
C ASP A 44 -1.91 14.68 -14.60
N PHE A 45 -0.99 13.73 -14.75
CA PHE A 45 0.44 13.98 -14.76
C PHE A 45 0.86 14.97 -15.86
N GLU A 46 0.36 14.79 -17.10
CA GLU A 46 0.63 15.73 -18.19
C GLU A 46 0.12 17.14 -17.88
N SER A 47 -0.99 17.26 -17.16
CA SER A 47 -1.53 18.55 -16.71
C SER A 47 -0.66 19.19 -15.63
N LEU A 48 -0.15 18.38 -14.68
CA LEU A 48 0.83 18.83 -13.68
C LEU A 48 2.11 19.35 -14.33
N VAL A 49 2.65 18.65 -15.34
CA VAL A 49 3.87 19.09 -16.05
C VAL A 49 3.65 20.42 -16.77
N ARG A 50 2.47 20.64 -17.37
CA ARG A 50 2.14 21.92 -18.00
C ARG A 50 2.05 23.07 -16.99
N LEU A 51 1.52 22.81 -15.79
CA LEU A 51 1.41 23.82 -14.72
C LEU A 51 2.74 24.09 -14.02
N TYR A 52 3.56 23.06 -13.84
CA TYR A 52 4.80 23.10 -13.07
C TYR A 52 5.99 22.53 -13.87
N PRO A 53 6.35 23.12 -15.03
CA PRO A 53 7.34 22.55 -15.95
C PRO A 53 8.77 22.51 -15.39
N LYS A 54 9.05 23.27 -14.31
CA LYS A 54 10.36 23.33 -13.65
C LYS A 54 10.48 22.39 -12.45
N ASN A 55 9.44 21.60 -12.17
CA ASN A 55 9.32 20.76 -10.98
C ASN A 55 9.32 19.26 -11.31
N LEU A 56 9.68 18.89 -12.53
CA LEU A 56 9.78 17.51 -12.97
C LEU A 56 10.90 16.78 -12.22
N LYS A 57 10.61 15.57 -11.74
CA LYS A 57 11.57 14.63 -11.18
C LYS A 57 11.57 13.35 -12.02
N ASP A 58 12.75 12.74 -12.09
CA ASP A 58 12.96 11.41 -12.64
C ASP A 58 13.59 10.55 -11.54
N LEU A 59 12.95 9.43 -11.24
CA LEU A 59 13.44 8.41 -10.32
C LEU A 59 13.65 7.12 -11.12
N TRP A 60 14.78 7.04 -11.83
CA TRP A 60 15.15 5.87 -12.64
C TRP A 60 14.10 5.49 -13.70
N GLY A 61 13.51 6.50 -14.35
CA GLY A 61 12.48 6.36 -15.37
C GLY A 61 11.04 6.50 -14.86
N ASP A 62 10.85 6.49 -13.53
CA ASP A 62 9.59 6.92 -12.92
C ASP A 62 9.53 8.45 -12.88
N LEU A 63 8.61 9.02 -13.67
CA LEU A 63 8.45 10.46 -13.78
C LEU A 63 7.43 10.97 -12.77
N GLY A 64 7.75 12.08 -12.11
CA GLY A 64 6.88 12.75 -11.15
C GLY A 64 7.03 14.27 -11.18
N VAL A 65 6.14 14.96 -10.48
CA VAL A 65 6.21 16.41 -10.25
C VAL A 65 6.28 16.63 -8.74
N ALA A 66 7.31 17.34 -8.27
CA ALA A 66 7.48 17.68 -6.86
C ALA A 66 7.19 19.16 -6.62
N VAL A 67 6.08 19.46 -5.95
CA VAL A 67 5.64 20.82 -5.71
C VAL A 67 4.77 20.90 -4.45
N HIS A 68 4.87 22.00 -3.69
CA HIS A 68 4.00 22.28 -2.53
C HIS A 68 4.00 21.18 -1.44
N GLY A 69 5.11 20.44 -1.26
CA GLY A 69 5.20 19.32 -0.30
C GLY A 69 4.59 18.01 -0.80
N PHE A 70 4.18 17.96 -2.07
CA PHE A 70 3.72 16.76 -2.75
C PHE A 70 4.79 16.21 -3.68
N GLU A 71 4.93 14.89 -3.70
CA GLU A 71 5.59 14.16 -4.79
C GLU A 71 4.51 13.39 -5.56
N ILE A 72 4.17 13.86 -6.76
CA ILE A 72 3.06 13.32 -7.55
C ILE A 72 3.60 12.59 -8.77
N TRP A 73 3.54 11.28 -8.73
CA TRP A 73 4.15 10.37 -9.68
C TRP A 73 3.16 9.91 -10.75
N LYS A 74 3.67 9.72 -11.97
CA LYS A 74 2.96 9.01 -13.05
C LYS A 74 3.02 7.50 -12.83
N THR A 75 4.19 7.02 -12.40
CA THR A 75 4.51 5.63 -12.10
C THR A 75 5.48 5.58 -10.92
N ILE A 76 5.53 4.45 -10.22
CA ILE A 76 6.53 4.16 -9.20
C ILE A 76 6.84 2.67 -9.26
N ASP A 77 8.13 2.31 -9.27
CA ASP A 77 8.58 0.97 -9.59
C ASP A 77 7.99 0.46 -10.92
N TYR A 78 7.79 1.39 -11.88
CA TYR A 78 7.13 1.19 -13.18
C TYR A 78 5.64 0.79 -13.12
N PHE A 79 5.02 0.74 -11.94
CA PHE A 79 3.59 0.51 -11.81
C PHE A 79 2.81 1.81 -11.94
N ASP A 80 1.72 1.78 -12.71
CA ASP A 80 0.86 2.94 -12.94
C ASP A 80 -0.32 3.03 -11.96
N TYR A 81 -1.09 4.10 -12.11
CA TYR A 81 -2.32 4.32 -11.35
C TYR A 81 -3.32 3.16 -11.46
N ALA A 82 -3.53 2.63 -12.67
CA ALA A 82 -4.56 1.60 -12.88
C ALA A 82 -4.21 0.31 -12.11
N PHE A 83 -2.93 -0.06 -12.08
CA PHE A 83 -2.48 -1.21 -11.31
C PHE A 83 -2.53 -0.98 -9.79
N LEU A 84 -2.01 0.16 -9.31
CA LEU A 84 -1.87 0.41 -7.87
C LEU A 84 -3.17 0.82 -7.19
N SER A 85 -4.15 1.35 -7.94
CA SER A 85 -5.45 1.75 -7.39
C SER A 85 -6.44 0.59 -7.21
N GLN A 86 -6.08 -0.63 -7.63
CA GLN A 86 -6.90 -1.81 -7.39
C GLN A 86 -7.10 -2.02 -5.88
N ASN A 87 -8.36 -2.17 -5.45
CA ASN A 87 -8.77 -2.32 -4.05
C ASN A 87 -8.35 -1.15 -3.14
N ALA A 88 -8.07 0.02 -3.71
CA ALA A 88 -7.76 1.21 -2.93
C ALA A 88 -8.96 1.65 -2.09
N ILE A 89 -8.69 2.20 -0.90
CA ILE A 89 -9.71 2.73 -0.01
C ILE A 89 -10.13 4.12 -0.51
N GLU A 90 -11.43 4.35 -0.62
CA GLU A 90 -11.99 5.63 -1.03
C GLU A 90 -12.04 6.62 0.14
N GLU A 91 -11.36 7.76 -0.03
CA GLU A 91 -11.46 8.92 0.86
C GLU A 91 -12.15 10.08 0.14
N SER A 92 -12.46 11.18 0.84
CA SER A 92 -13.23 12.29 0.24
C SER A 92 -12.62 12.84 -1.05
N ASN A 93 -11.30 13.04 -1.08
CA ASN A 93 -10.60 13.76 -2.14
C ASN A 93 -9.34 13.03 -2.66
N TYR A 94 -9.03 11.86 -2.13
CA TYR A 94 -7.96 10.98 -2.58
C TYR A 94 -8.40 9.51 -2.41
N ARG A 95 -7.56 8.58 -2.84
CA ARG A 95 -7.65 7.16 -2.52
C ARG A 95 -6.43 6.73 -1.74
N VAL A 96 -6.53 5.72 -0.89
CA VAL A 96 -5.37 5.13 -0.22
C VAL A 96 -5.06 3.78 -0.86
N ILE A 97 -3.80 3.57 -1.25
CA ILE A 97 -3.31 2.29 -1.76
C ILE A 97 -3.70 1.13 -0.83
N SER A 98 -4.10 -0.02 -1.39
CA SER A 98 -4.44 -1.20 -0.59
C SER A 98 -3.20 -1.73 0.16
N LEU A 99 -3.41 -2.44 1.27
CA LEU A 99 -2.30 -3.04 2.02
C LEU A 99 -1.48 -4.01 1.17
N GLU A 100 -2.09 -4.76 0.25
CA GLU A 100 -1.39 -5.71 -0.64
C GLU A 100 -0.50 -4.98 -1.66
N LYS A 101 -0.98 -3.87 -2.22
CA LYS A 101 -0.20 -3.06 -3.15
C LYS A 101 0.89 -2.28 -2.42
N LEU A 102 0.63 -1.83 -1.18
CA LEU A 102 1.63 -1.21 -0.32
C LEU A 102 2.73 -2.21 0.07
N LEU A 103 2.36 -3.44 0.41
CA LEU A 103 3.27 -4.56 0.68
C LEU A 103 4.20 -4.80 -0.50
N LEU A 104 3.64 -4.89 -1.72
CA LEU A 104 4.42 -5.07 -2.94
C LEU A 104 5.45 -3.94 -3.10
N GLN A 105 5.06 -2.67 -2.96
CA GLN A 105 6.00 -1.55 -3.04
C GLN A 105 7.12 -1.64 -1.99
N ARG A 106 6.79 -2.01 -0.74
CA ARG A 106 7.83 -2.15 0.30
C ARG A 106 8.79 -3.30 -0.01
N ALA A 107 8.27 -4.41 -0.53
CA ALA A 107 9.07 -5.57 -0.92
C ALA A 107 10.05 -5.22 -2.06
N MET A 108 9.59 -4.49 -3.09
CA MET A 108 10.44 -4.05 -4.19
C MET A 108 11.60 -3.15 -3.74
N ALA A 109 11.40 -2.40 -2.65
CA ALA A 109 12.39 -1.49 -2.10
C ALA A 109 13.12 -2.04 -0.85
N MET A 110 12.91 -3.33 -0.49
CA MET A 110 13.35 -3.90 0.80
C MET A 110 14.87 -3.95 0.97
N ASN A 111 15.64 -3.80 -0.09
CA ASN A 111 17.09 -3.69 -0.02
C ASN A 111 17.56 -2.46 0.79
N LYS A 112 16.68 -1.48 1.05
CA LYS A 112 16.95 -0.38 1.97
C LYS A 112 16.40 -0.69 3.37
N PRO A 113 17.18 -0.52 4.45
CA PRO A 113 16.77 -0.87 5.81
C PRO A 113 15.42 -0.29 6.25
N LYS A 114 15.16 0.99 5.93
CA LYS A 114 13.87 1.64 6.23
C LYS A 114 12.69 0.89 5.61
N TYR A 115 12.81 0.48 4.34
CA TYR A 115 11.72 -0.16 3.63
C TYR A 115 11.55 -1.64 4.02
N HIS A 116 12.63 -2.28 4.49
CA HIS A 116 12.52 -3.59 5.12
C HIS A 116 11.70 -3.52 6.42
N LEU A 117 11.96 -2.54 7.29
CA LEU A 117 11.15 -2.31 8.49
C LEU A 117 9.69 -1.97 8.15
N ASP A 118 9.47 -1.13 7.12
CA ASP A 118 8.11 -0.85 6.64
C ASP A 118 7.41 -2.12 6.14
N LEU A 119 8.13 -3.00 5.44
CA LEU A 119 7.60 -4.28 4.97
C LEU A 119 7.12 -5.14 6.13
N GLU A 120 7.95 -5.30 7.18
CA GLU A 120 7.60 -6.07 8.38
C GLU A 120 6.31 -5.55 9.05
N LEU A 121 6.14 -4.23 9.14
CA LEU A 121 4.93 -3.61 9.70
C LEU A 121 3.69 -3.92 8.86
N VAL A 122 3.78 -3.85 7.54
CA VAL A 122 2.67 -4.19 6.64
C VAL A 122 2.33 -5.67 6.75
N VAL A 123 3.34 -6.56 6.74
CA VAL A 123 3.13 -8.00 6.94
C VAL A 123 2.42 -8.26 8.25
N LYS A 124 2.92 -7.67 9.35
CA LYS A 124 2.31 -7.84 10.67
C LYS A 124 0.85 -7.42 10.67
N ARG A 125 0.53 -6.26 10.09
CA ARG A 125 -0.85 -5.77 10.01
C ARG A 125 -1.75 -6.73 9.24
N ILE A 126 -1.32 -7.17 8.05
CA ILE A 126 -2.08 -8.13 7.25
C ILE A 126 -2.28 -9.44 8.03
N THR A 127 -1.24 -9.96 8.68
CA THR A 127 -1.36 -11.19 9.45
C THR A 127 -2.29 -11.04 10.64
N ASP A 128 -2.20 -9.94 11.40
CA ASP A 128 -3.10 -9.67 12.53
C ASP A 128 -4.57 -9.62 12.06
N ASP A 129 -4.83 -8.92 10.95
CA ASP A 129 -6.17 -8.82 10.34
C ASP A 129 -6.67 -10.21 9.90
N GLN A 130 -5.82 -11.06 9.32
CA GLN A 130 -6.21 -12.42 8.92
C GLN A 130 -6.43 -13.35 10.12
N TYR A 131 -5.52 -13.36 11.08
CA TYR A 131 -5.61 -14.20 12.29
C TYR A 131 -6.77 -13.82 13.20
N SER A 132 -7.31 -12.60 13.10
CA SER A 132 -8.57 -12.25 13.76
C SER A 132 -9.76 -13.12 13.31
N ASN A 133 -9.66 -13.80 12.17
CA ASN A 133 -10.67 -14.74 11.67
C ASN A 133 -10.41 -16.19 12.11
N PHE A 134 -9.40 -16.45 12.95
CA PHE A 134 -8.99 -17.80 13.33
C PHE A 134 -10.14 -18.62 13.91
N ASP A 135 -10.83 -18.12 14.95
CA ASP A 135 -11.92 -18.84 15.61
C ASP A 135 -13.06 -19.17 14.64
N LYS A 136 -13.38 -18.24 13.73
CA LYS A 136 -14.38 -18.45 12.69
C LYS A 136 -13.96 -19.59 11.76
N MET A 137 -12.73 -19.55 11.28
CA MET A 137 -12.19 -20.57 10.37
C MET A 137 -12.11 -21.94 11.07
N GLN A 138 -11.77 -21.96 12.36
CA GLN A 138 -11.76 -23.17 13.17
C GLN A 138 -13.15 -23.79 13.27
N ALA A 139 -14.18 -23.00 13.59
CA ALA A 139 -15.56 -23.49 13.66
C ALA A 139 -16.08 -23.99 12.30
N GLU A 140 -15.77 -23.29 11.21
CA GLU A 140 -16.12 -23.71 9.84
C GLU A 140 -15.46 -25.07 9.50
N ASN A 141 -14.19 -25.23 9.85
CA ASN A 141 -13.46 -26.48 9.65
C ASN A 141 -14.02 -27.62 10.51
N GLU A 142 -14.34 -27.38 11.79
CA GLU A 142 -14.95 -28.39 12.66
C GLU A 142 -16.29 -28.89 12.11
N SER A 143 -17.14 -27.98 11.62
CA SER A 143 -18.39 -28.32 10.95
C SER A 143 -18.14 -29.20 9.71
N LEU A 144 -17.22 -28.78 8.83
CA LEU A 144 -16.87 -29.53 7.64
C LEU A 144 -16.36 -30.94 7.97
N MET A 145 -15.50 -31.07 8.98
CA MET A 145 -14.94 -32.36 9.38
C MET A 145 -16.01 -33.30 9.95
N SER A 146 -17.07 -32.77 10.57
CA SER A 146 -18.19 -33.59 11.08
C SER A 146 -19.06 -34.17 9.96
N GLU A 147 -19.10 -33.53 8.80
CA GLU A 147 -19.90 -33.96 7.63
C GLU A 147 -19.17 -34.98 6.76
N LEU A 148 -17.84 -35.00 6.81
CA LEU A 148 -17.02 -35.89 5.99
C LEU A 148 -16.76 -37.21 6.73
N SER A 149 -17.48 -38.28 6.37
CA SER A 149 -17.15 -39.64 6.82
C SER A 149 -15.85 -40.12 6.17
N GLU A 150 -14.94 -40.70 6.96
CA GLU A 150 -13.66 -41.33 6.55
C GLU A 150 -12.44 -40.41 6.31
N VAL A 151 -12.42 -39.18 6.87
CA VAL A 151 -11.23 -38.30 6.75
C VAL A 151 -10.22 -38.55 7.86
N GLN A 152 -8.96 -38.79 7.48
CA GLN A 152 -7.82 -38.75 8.41
C GLN A 152 -7.32 -37.30 8.55
N TYR A 153 -7.68 -36.64 9.64
CA TYR A 153 -7.16 -35.31 9.98
C TYR A 153 -5.77 -35.43 10.62
N ILE A 154 -4.81 -34.66 10.12
CA ILE A 154 -3.47 -34.55 10.69
C ILE A 154 -3.21 -33.07 10.95
N GLU A 155 -3.19 -32.70 12.23
CA GLU A 155 -2.76 -31.36 12.63
C GLU A 155 -1.25 -31.22 12.42
N LYS A 156 -0.84 -30.23 11.63
CA LYS A 156 0.57 -29.87 11.50
C LYS A 156 0.88 -28.78 12.51
N VAL A 157 1.70 -29.12 13.50
CA VAL A 157 2.45 -28.11 14.24
C VAL A 157 3.46 -27.45 13.30
N GLY A 158 3.60 -26.12 13.39
CA GLY A 158 4.57 -25.35 12.62
C GLY A 158 6.00 -25.88 12.83
N PRO A 159 6.98 -25.44 12.02
CA PRO A 159 8.37 -25.79 12.30
C PRO A 159 8.66 -25.45 13.76
N GLU A 160 9.19 -26.39 14.55
CA GLU A 160 9.73 -26.07 15.85
C GLU A 160 10.71 -24.92 15.62
N ASP A 161 10.43 -23.76 16.21
CA ASP A 161 11.36 -22.64 16.20
C ASP A 161 12.68 -23.20 16.75
N SER A 162 13.62 -23.47 15.87
CA SER A 162 14.99 -23.88 16.22
C SER A 162 15.72 -22.64 16.71
N ILE A 163 15.22 -22.06 17.80
CA ILE A 163 15.97 -21.17 18.66
C ILE A 163 16.87 -22.08 19.51
N THR A 164 17.87 -22.65 18.86
CA THR A 164 19.09 -23.05 19.55
C THR A 164 20.04 -21.85 19.55
N SER A 165 20.04 -21.17 20.70
CA SER A 165 21.14 -20.44 21.36
C SER A 165 21.96 -19.44 20.55
#